data_AF-A0A182EU32-F1
#
_entry.id   AF-A0A182EU32-F1
#
_cell.length_a   1.000
_cell.length_b   1.000
_cell.length_c   1.000
_cell.angle_alpha   90.00
_cell.angle_beta   90.00
_cell.angle_gamma   90.00
#
_symmetry.space_group_name_H-M   'P 1'
#
loop_
_entity.id
_entity.type
_entity.pdbx_description
1 polymer ?
#
loop_
_entity_poly.entity_id
_entity_poly.type
_entity_poly.pdbx_seq_one_letter_code
_entity_poly.pdbx_strand_id
1 'polypeptide(L)'
;MFFIPSLLMRRYEPLATIWRIVFDEKWRPSRKVILEVNVQRACELLLGKIPNGKSGEIKFSLYLLAQLSYGIVLIVQKRGDILCSKFMQFGFREVHFFE
;
A
#
# COMPACT_ATOMS: atom_id res chain seq x y z
N MET A 1 -11.77 14.06 8.42
CA MET A 1 -10.81 12.94 8.28
C MET A 1 -11.14 11.90 9.35
N PHE A 2 -11.53 10.67 8.98
CA PHE A 2 -11.81 9.63 9.97
C PHE A 2 -10.48 9.06 10.48
N PHE A 3 -10.07 9.55 11.64
CA PHE A 3 -8.90 9.03 12.37
C PHE A 3 -9.34 7.78 13.13
N ILE A 4 -8.80 6.62 12.75
CA ILE A 4 -9.01 5.37 13.50
C ILE A 4 -7.68 5.03 14.21
N PRO A 5 -7.53 5.35 15.50
CA PRO A 5 -6.28 5.15 16.24
C PRO A 5 -5.84 3.69 16.22
N SER A 6 -6.77 2.74 16.26
CA SER A 6 -6.45 1.30 16.24
C SER A 6 -5.74 0.84 14.96
N LEU A 7 -5.93 1.57 13.86
CA LEU A 7 -5.29 1.31 12.56
C LEU A 7 -3.85 1.84 12.52
N LEU A 8 -3.57 2.92 13.25
CA LEU A 8 -2.26 3.60 13.28
C LEU A 8 -1.40 3.24 14.48
N MET A 9 -2.01 2.76 15.57
CA MET A 9 -1.28 2.37 16.79
C MET A 9 -0.43 1.12 16.60
N ARG A 10 -0.75 0.28 15.60
CA ARG A 10 0.12 -0.82 15.18
C ARG A 10 1.08 -0.35 14.08
N ARG A 11 2.17 0.31 14.50
CA ARG A 11 3.21 0.89 13.61
C ARG A 11 3.76 -0.07 12.53
N TYR A 12 3.58 -1.37 12.68
CA TYR A 12 4.12 -2.41 11.80
C TYR A 12 3.08 -3.17 10.97
N GLU A 13 1.80 -2.78 11.03
CA GLU A 13 0.80 -3.44 10.19
C GLU A 13 0.74 -2.82 8.78
N PRO A 14 0.53 -3.64 7.73
CA PRO A 14 0.58 -3.17 6.36
C PRO A 14 -0.47 -2.09 6.06
N LEU A 15 -1.63 -2.14 6.74
CA LEU A 15 -2.66 -1.10 6.63
C LEU A 15 -2.21 0.26 7.17
N ALA A 16 -1.37 0.32 8.20
CA ALA A 16 -0.83 1.58 8.73
C ALA A 16 0.12 2.23 7.71
N THR A 17 0.96 1.42 7.07
CA THR A 17 1.85 1.88 6.00
C THR A 17 1.04 2.36 4.80
N ILE A 18 0.04 1.60 4.34
CA ILE A 18 -0.87 2.00 3.27
C ILE A 18 -1.57 3.33 3.60
N TRP A 19 -2.09 3.45 4.82
CA TRP A 19 -2.75 4.67 5.27
C TRP A 19 -1.82 5.88 5.16
N ARG A 20 -0.56 5.75 5.62
CA ARG A 20 0.42 6.84 5.51
C ARG A 20 0.71 7.17 4.04
N ILE A 21 0.83 6.19 3.16
CA ILE A 21 1.05 6.43 1.72
C ILE A 21 -0.11 7.22 1.10
N VAL A 22 -1.35 6.95 1.51
CA VAL A 22 -2.54 7.57 0.95
C VAL A 22 -2.78 8.97 1.51
N PHE A 23 -2.58 9.18 2.81
CA PHE A 23 -3.00 10.40 3.51
C PHE A 23 -1.86 11.36 3.88
N ASP A 24 -0.61 10.89 3.94
CA ASP A 24 0.55 11.73 4.25
C ASP A 24 1.26 12.13 2.95
N GLU A 25 0.72 13.14 2.27
CA GLU A 25 1.25 13.63 0.98
C GLU A 25 2.71 14.11 1.06
N LYS A 26 3.17 14.49 2.26
CA LYS A 26 4.56 14.93 2.50
C LYS A 26 5.50 13.76 2.62
N TRP A 27 4.99 12.58 2.99
CA TRP A 27 5.81 11.40 3.17
C TRP A 27 6.07 10.69 1.84
N ARG A 28 7.35 10.64 1.47
CA ARG A 28 7.83 9.90 0.30
C ARG A 28 8.47 8.59 0.78
N PRO A 29 7.74 7.45 0.80
CA PRO A 29 8.33 6.18 1.22
C PRO A 29 9.46 5.78 0.28
N SER A 30 10.51 5.17 0.84
CA SER A 30 11.60 4.63 0.02
C SER A 30 11.11 3.44 -0.81
N ARG A 31 11.83 3.11 -1.89
CA ARG A 31 11.53 1.93 -2.72
C ARG A 31 11.47 0.64 -1.90
N LYS A 32 12.36 0.51 -0.90
CA LYS A 32 12.40 -0.64 0.02
C LYS A 32 11.07 -0.78 0.77
N VAL A 33 10.56 0.31 1.37
CA VAL A 33 9.27 0.30 2.07
C VAL A 33 8.14 -0.14 1.13
N ILE A 34 8.07 0.42 -0.07
CA ILE A 34 7.03 0.07 -1.07
C ILE A 34 7.08 -1.43 -1.41
N LEU A 35 8.27 -1.99 -1.58
CA LEU A 35 8.47 -3.41 -1.94
C LEU A 35 8.20 -4.37 -0.78
N GLU A 36 8.41 -3.94 0.47
CA GLU A 36 8.24 -4.79 1.66
C GLU A 36 6.81 -4.84 2.20
N VAL A 37 5.91 -3.93 1.79
CA VAL A 37 4.51 -3.98 2.24
C VAL A 37 3.88 -5.34 1.92
N ASN A 38 3.32 -6.03 2.91
CA ASN A 38 2.59 -7.26 2.66
C ASN A 38 1.19 -6.96 2.12
N VAL A 39 1.06 -6.92 0.79
CA VAL A 39 -0.19 -6.62 0.07
C VAL A 39 -1.27 -7.65 0.35
N GLN A 40 -0.92 -8.95 0.34
CA GLN A 40 -1.87 -10.02 0.64
C GLN A 40 -2.47 -9.84 2.03
N ARG A 41 -1.62 -9.62 3.04
CA ARG A 41 -2.08 -9.40 4.42
C ARG A 41 -2.94 -8.14 4.53
N ALA A 42 -2.64 -7.08 3.79
CA ALA A 42 -3.48 -5.90 3.74
C ALA A 42 -4.89 -6.21 3.21
N CYS A 43 -4.99 -6.99 2.13
CA CYS A 43 -6.28 -7.43 1.58
C CYS A 43 -7.08 -8.26 2.59
N GLU A 44 -6.46 -9.24 3.24
CA GLU A 44 -7.10 -10.05 4.28
C GLU A 44 -7.64 -9.20 5.43
N LEU A 45 -6.83 -8.27 5.93
CA LEU A 45 -7.24 -7.35 6.99
C LEU A 45 -8.38 -6.44 6.55
N LEU A 46 -8.35 -5.96 5.30
CA LEU A 46 -9.39 -5.11 4.74
C LEU A 46 -10.72 -5.87 4.61
N LEU A 47 -10.70 -7.09 4.09
CA LEU A 47 -11.88 -7.97 3.97
C LEU A 47 -12.49 -8.24 5.35
N GLY A 48 -11.66 -8.47 6.37
CA GLY A 48 -12.11 -8.64 7.75
C GLY A 48 -12.72 -7.38 8.39
N LYS A 49 -12.72 -6.24 7.71
CA LYS A 49 -13.36 -4.98 8.15
C LYS A 49 -14.58 -4.59 7.33
N ILE A 50 -14.93 -5.38 6.30
CA ILE A 50 -16.17 -5.20 5.54
C ILE A 50 -17.34 -5.64 6.43
N PRO A 51 -18.40 -4.83 6.56
CA PRO A 51 -19.55 -5.17 7.39
C PRO A 51 -20.19 -6.48 6.91
N ASN A 52 -20.33 -7.45 7.81
CA ASN A 52 -20.97 -8.74 7.54
C ASN A 52 -22.40 -8.84 8.11
N GLY A 53 -22.96 -7.71 8.58
CA GLY A 53 -24.29 -7.64 9.19
C GLY A 53 -24.34 -7.91 10.70
N LYS A 54 -23.22 -8.25 11.36
CA LYS A 54 -23.20 -8.45 12.83
C LYS A 54 -23.23 -7.12 13.60
N SER A 55 -23.96 -7.12 14.71
CA SER A 55 -24.06 -5.99 15.65
C SER A 55 -22.81 -5.91 16.54
N GLY A 56 -22.28 -4.70 16.78
CA GLY A 56 -21.13 -4.45 17.65
C GLY A 56 -19.74 -4.43 17.01
N GLU A 57 -19.61 -4.68 15.70
CA GLU A 57 -18.31 -4.60 15.02
C GLU A 57 -17.82 -3.15 14.86
N ILE A 58 -16.56 -2.88 15.22
CA ILE A 58 -15.86 -1.64 14.85
C ILE A 58 -15.62 -1.67 13.34
N LYS A 59 -16.45 -0.92 12.61
CA LYS A 59 -16.48 -0.90 11.15
C LYS A 59 -15.63 0.25 10.61
N PHE A 60 -14.95 -0.02 9.49
CA PHE A 60 -14.40 1.08 8.70
C PHE A 60 -15.54 1.80 8.00
N SER A 61 -15.45 3.12 7.92
CA SER A 61 -16.34 3.87 7.03
C SER A 61 -16.08 3.45 5.59
N LEU A 62 -17.12 3.52 4.75
CA LEU A 62 -16.98 3.25 3.31
C LEU A 62 -15.86 4.09 2.68
N TYR A 63 -15.74 5.35 3.12
CA TYR A 63 -14.64 6.24 2.73
C TYR A 63 -13.27 5.65 3.07
N LEU A 64 -13.05 5.20 4.31
CA LEU A 64 -11.77 4.63 4.71
C LEU A 64 -11.47 3.32 3.97
N LEU A 65 -12.48 2.46 3.76
CA LEU A 65 -12.34 1.25 2.94
C LEU A 65 -11.90 1.58 1.52
N ALA A 66 -12.55 2.55 0.88
CA ALA A 66 -12.21 2.98 -0.47
C ALA A 66 -10.77 3.52 -0.55
N GLN A 67 -10.37 4.37 0.40
CA GLN A 67 -9.03 4.95 0.45
C GLN A 67 -7.94 3.91 0.68
N LEU A 68 -8.17 2.94 1.58
CA LEU A 68 -7.22 1.85 1.80
C LEU A 68 -7.16 0.89 0.61
N SER A 69 -8.30 0.63 -0.06
CA SER A 69 -8.35 -0.17 -1.30
C SER A 69 -7.55 0.52 -2.41
N TYR A 70 -7.74 1.83 -2.59
CA TYR A 70 -6.95 2.64 -3.51
C TYR A 70 -5.46 2.58 -3.16
N GLY A 71 -5.10 2.71 -1.88
CA GLY A 71 -3.72 2.61 -1.42
C GLY A 71 -3.06 1.27 -1.74
N ILE A 72 -3.79 0.16 -1.65
CA ILE A 72 -3.32 -1.16 -2.07
C ILE A 72 -2.95 -1.16 -3.56
N VAL A 73 -3.87 -0.68 -4.41
CA VAL A 73 -3.65 -0.59 -5.87
C VAL A 73 -2.45 0.31 -6.18
N LEU A 74 -2.34 1.45 -5.51
CA LEU A 74 -1.25 2.40 -5.66
C LEU A 74 0.12 1.76 -5.34
N ILE A 75 0.20 0.92 -4.31
CA ILE A 75 1.44 0.19 -3.99
C ILE A 75 1.79 -0.78 -5.11
N VAL A 76 0.81 -1.55 -5.61
CA VAL A 76 1.04 -2.50 -6.71
C VAL A 76 1.52 -1.78 -7.96
N GLN A 77 0.91 -0.65 -8.31
CA GLN A 77 1.35 0.19 -9.42
C GLN A 77 2.80 0.66 -9.23
N LYS A 78 3.13 1.24 -8.06
CA LYS A 78 4.50 1.73 -7.78
C LYS A 78 5.55 0.61 -7.84
N ARG A 79 5.19 -0.63 -7.49
CA ARG A 79 6.07 -1.79 -7.66
C ARG A 79 6.30 -2.11 -9.13
N GLY A 80 5.26 -2.03 -9.96
CA GLY A 80 5.36 -2.11 -11.41
C GLY A 80 6.33 -1.08 -11.97
N ASP A 81 6.19 0.19 -11.56
CA ASP A 81 7.07 1.27 -12.01
C ASP A 81 8.54 1.03 -11.62
N ILE A 82 8.79 0.56 -10.39
CA ILE A 82 10.14 0.19 -9.93
C ILE A 82 10.72 -0.95 -10.76
N LEU A 83 9.90 -1.96 -11.09
CA LEU A 83 10.32 -3.11 -11.88
C LEU A 83 10.66 -2.69 -13.32
N CYS A 84 9.78 -1.94 -13.98
CA CYS A 84 10.00 -1.42 -15.32
C CYS A 84 11.25 -0.52 -15.39
N SER A 85 11.45 0.34 -14.38
CA SER A 85 12.65 1.18 -14.30
C SER A 85 13.94 0.35 -14.19
N LYS A 86 13.92 -0.76 -13.46
CA LYS A 86 15.08 -1.67 -13.39
C LYS A 86 15.33 -2.36 -14.72
N PHE A 87 14.30 -2.93 -15.35
CA PHE A 87 14.47 -3.59 -16.66
C PHE A 87 15.03 -2.65 -17.72
N MET A 88 14.55 -1.40 -17.77
CA MET A 88 15.07 -0.41 -18.69
C MET A 88 16.57 -0.13 -18.43
N GLN A 89 16.99 0.02 -17.17
CA GLN A 89 18.40 0.22 -16.83
C GLN A 89 19.29 -0.98 -17.20
N PHE A 90 18.79 -2.21 -17.07
CA PHE A 90 19.52 -3.40 -17.50
C PHE A 90 19.65 -3.47 -19.02
N GLY A 91 18.58 -3.20 -19.77
CA GLY A 91 18.61 -3.16 -21.23
C GLY A 91 19.60 -2.13 -21.77
N PHE A 92 19.67 -0.93 -21.17
CA PHE A 92 20.68 0.07 -21.56
C PHE A 92 22.12 -0.36 -21.26
N ARG A 93 22.36 -1.14 -20.19
CA ARG A 93 23.71 -1.63 -19.86
C ARG A 93 24.20 -2.70 -20.82
N GLU A 94 23.32 -3.57 -21.33
CA GLU A 94 23.72 -4.58 -22.31
C GLU A 94 24.02 -3.96 -23.68
N VAL A 95 23.28 -2.93 -24.09
CA VAL A 95 23.54 -2.25 -25.38
C VAL A 95 24.91 -1.56 -25.40
N HIS A 96 25.32 -0.94 -24.28
CA HIS A 96 26.66 -0.32 -24.16
C HIS A 96 27.82 -1.31 -23.95
N PHE A 97 27.55 -2.61 -23.78
CA PHE A 97 28.60 -3.63 -23.69
C PHE A 97 28.89 -4.28 -25.06
N PHE A 98 28.06 -4.01 -26.07
CA PHE A 98 28.19 -4.52 -27.43
C PHE A 98 28.67 -3.46 -28.45
N GLU A 99 28.93 -2.22 -28.01
CA GLU A 99 29.66 -1.18 -28.76
C GLU A 99 31.08 -1.02 -28.21
#